data_AF-A0A941PYT2-F1
#
_entry.id   AF-A0A941PYT2-F1
#
_cell.length_a   1.000
_cell.length_b   1.000
_cell.length_c   1.000
_cell.angle_alpha   90.00
_cell.angle_beta   90.00
_cell.angle_gamma   90.00
#
_symmetry.space_group_name_H-M   'P 1'
#
loop_
_entity.id
_entity.type
_entity.pdbx_description
1 polymer ?
#
loop_
_entity_poly.entity_id
_entity_poly.type
_entity_poly.pdbx_seq_one_letter_code
_entity_poly.pdbx_strand_id
1 'polypeptide(L)'
;MTTLTIKDVPEPLAERLRQRAARNHRSLQGELMSIIEQAAQADAGGVPTAFAHAAPAMGSRSAGGAVVVGYDRRGQPITRQGWKTIEQIHAELKAKYPEPIDSGPSSIELIRADRDSR
;
A
#
# COMPACT_ATOMS: atom_id res chain seq x y z
N MET A 1 -1.77 -19.10 17.58
CA MET A 1 -1.28 -17.78 18.03
C MET A 1 0.16 -17.98 18.49
N THR A 2 1.14 -17.55 17.70
CA THR A 2 2.55 -17.67 18.07
C THR A 2 3.02 -16.31 18.59
N THR A 3 3.47 -16.27 19.84
CA THR A 3 3.95 -15.04 20.49
C THR A 3 5.46 -15.09 20.64
N LEU A 4 6.16 -14.06 20.19
CA LEU A 4 7.60 -13.91 20.36
C LEU A 4 7.88 -12.81 21.39
N THR A 5 8.66 -13.14 22.42
CA THR A 5 9.07 -12.19 23.45
C THR A 5 10.59 -12.06 23.41
N ILE A 6 11.07 -10.84 23.24
CA ILE A 6 12.51 -10.51 23.28
C ILE A 6 12.80 -9.87 24.63
N LYS A 7 13.70 -10.46 25.41
CA LYS A 7 14.17 -9.91 26.69
C LYS A 7 15.45 -9.10 26.48
N ASP A 8 15.71 -8.17 27.40
CA ASP A 8 16.96 -7.39 27.47
C ASP A 8 17.25 -6.56 26.22
N VAL A 9 16.21 -5.94 25.65
CA VAL A 9 16.37 -4.99 24.55
C VAL A 9 17.02 -3.71 25.08
N PRO A 10 18.18 -3.28 24.55
CA PRO A 10 18.79 -2.02 24.95
C PRO A 10 17.87 -0.84 24.67
N GLU A 11 17.69 0.06 25.65
CA GLU A 11 16.88 1.27 25.51
C GLU A 11 17.16 2.09 24.23
N PRO A 12 18.44 2.36 23.84
CA PRO A 12 18.70 3.10 22.60
C PRO A 12 18.24 2.36 21.34
N LEU A 13 18.17 1.03 21.38
CA LEU A 13 17.67 0.22 20.28
C LEU A 13 16.14 0.25 20.21
N ALA A 14 15.48 0.14 21.37
CA ALA A 14 14.03 0.27 21.47
C ALA A 14 13.55 1.65 20.96
N GLU A 15 14.26 2.72 21.31
CA GLU A 15 13.95 4.08 20.87
C GLU A 15 14.13 4.24 19.35
N ARG A 16 15.20 3.72 18.77
CA ARG A 16 15.39 3.72 17.29
C ARG A 16 14.26 2.97 16.57
N LEU A 17 13.81 1.85 17.13
CA LEU A 17 12.68 1.09 16.57
C LEU A 17 11.36 1.88 16.66
N ARG A 18 11.09 2.56 17.78
CA ARG A 18 9.93 3.43 17.94
C ARG A 18 9.94 4.59 16.94
N GLN A 19 11.09 5.25 16.75
CA GLN A 19 11.24 6.34 15.78
C GLN A 19 11.03 5.85 14.35
N ARG A 20 11.57 4.68 14.01
CA ARG A 20 11.38 4.06 12.69
C ARG A 20 9.90 3.72 12.45
N ALA A 21 9.23 3.13 13.45
CA ALA A 21 7.79 2.84 13.38
C ALA A 21 6.95 4.11 13.18
N ALA A 22 7.27 5.20 13.90
CA ALA A 22 6.60 6.49 13.76
C ALA A 22 6.77 7.08 12.35
N ARG A 23 7.98 6.98 11.77
CA ARG A 23 8.26 7.42 10.39
C ARG A 23 7.49 6.61 9.34
N ASN A 24 7.35 5.31 9.58
CA ASN A 24 6.61 4.42 8.69
C ASN A 24 5.10 4.41 8.95
N HIS A 25 4.61 5.21 9.91
CA HIS A 25 3.22 5.22 10.36
C HIS A 25 2.68 3.84 10.75
N ARG A 26 3.52 3.03 11.41
CA ARG A 26 3.21 1.66 11.85
C ARG A 26 3.27 1.55 13.36
N SER A 27 2.57 0.57 13.93
CA SER A 27 2.77 0.18 15.32
C SER A 27 4.15 -0.47 15.50
N LEU A 28 4.70 -0.45 16.72
CA LEU A 28 6.00 -1.07 17.01
C LEU A 28 6.01 -2.57 16.66
N GLN A 29 4.93 -3.27 16.98
CA GLN A 29 4.76 -4.69 16.64
C GLN A 29 4.71 -4.90 15.11
N GLY A 30 4.01 -4.03 14.38
CA GLY A 30 3.97 -4.10 12.91
C GLY A 30 5.32 -3.82 12.26
N GLU A 31 6.11 -2.89 12.82
CA GLU A 31 7.47 -2.64 12.36
C GLU A 31 8.38 -3.85 12.62
N LEU A 32 8.27 -4.48 13.79
CA LEU A 32 9.03 -5.70 14.11
C LEU A 32 8.68 -6.85 13.16
N MET A 33 7.39 -7.06 12.88
CA MET A 33 6.95 -8.07 11.90
C MET A 33 7.54 -7.80 10.52
N SER A 34 7.50 -6.55 10.05
CA SER A 34 8.06 -6.16 8.76
C SER A 34 9.57 -6.42 8.66
N ILE A 35 10.31 -6.20 9.76
CA ILE A 35 11.76 -6.47 9.80
C ILE A 35 12.03 -7.98 9.78
N ILE A 36 11.27 -8.76 10.56
CA ILE A 36 11.41 -10.23 10.61
C ILE A 36 11.10 -10.85 9.25
N GLU A 37 10.03 -10.40 8.58
CA GLU A 37 9.66 -10.85 7.23
C GLU A 37 10.78 -10.56 6.22
N GLN A 38 11.34 -9.35 6.23
CA GLN A 38 12.45 -8.98 5.35
C GLN A 38 13.70 -9.83 5.60
N ALA A 39 14.06 -10.06 6.86
CA ALA A 39 15.20 -10.90 7.22
C ALA A 39 14.99 -12.35 6.78
N ALA A 40 13.81 -12.93 7.03
CA ALA A 40 13.47 -14.28 6.60
C ALA A 40 13.52 -14.44 5.07
N GLN A 41 13.10 -13.42 4.32
CA GLN A 41 13.18 -13.40 2.86
C GLN A 41 14.63 -13.30 2.36
N ALA A 42 15.46 -12.50 3.03
CA ALA A 42 16.87 -12.35 2.71
C ALA A 42 17.66 -13.64 2.95
N ASP A 43 17.37 -14.36 4.04
CA ASP A 43 18.01 -15.64 4.36
C ASP A 43 17.53 -16.78 3.44
N ALA A 44 16.28 -16.73 2.99
CA ALA A 44 15.73 -17.67 2.00
C ALA A 44 16.29 -17.44 0.57
N GLY A 45 16.83 -16.25 0.31
CA GLY A 45 17.42 -15.85 -0.97
C GLY A 45 18.93 -15.70 -0.85
N GLY A 46 19.66 -16.82 -0.85
CA GLY A 46 21.11 -16.83 -0.94
C GLY A 46 21.62 -15.93 -2.10
N VAL A 47 22.69 -15.19 -1.78
CA VAL A 47 23.43 -14.18 -2.57
C VAL A 47 22.62 -12.98 -3.11
N PRO A 48 22.92 -11.74 -2.66
CA PRO A 48 22.51 -10.56 -3.37
C PRO A 48 23.37 -10.47 -4.63
N THR A 49 22.88 -11.05 -5.72
CA THR A 49 23.40 -10.72 -7.04
C THR A 49 23.07 -9.25 -7.26
N ALA A 50 24.05 -8.40 -7.01
CA ALA A 50 24.05 -7.02 -7.43
C ALA A 50 23.59 -6.98 -8.90
N PHE A 51 22.50 -6.24 -9.15
CA PHE A 51 22.02 -5.86 -10.47
C PHE A 51 21.93 -7.00 -11.51
N ALA A 52 21.02 -7.95 -11.31
CA ALA A 52 20.50 -8.75 -12.41
C ALA A 52 19.02 -8.43 -12.59
N HIS A 53 18.72 -7.54 -13.53
CA HIS A 53 17.41 -7.36 -14.13
C HIS A 53 17.06 -8.63 -14.93
N ALA A 54 16.76 -9.71 -14.23
CA ALA A 54 16.30 -10.97 -14.82
C ALA A 54 14.78 -11.05 -14.65
N ALA A 55 14.09 -10.65 -15.71
CA ALA A 55 12.65 -10.79 -15.86
C ALA A 55 12.20 -12.23 -15.61
N PRO A 56 11.09 -12.48 -14.91
CA PRO A 56 10.41 -13.75 -15.03
C PRO A 56 9.54 -13.72 -16.28
N ALA A 57 9.77 -14.68 -17.17
CA ALA A 57 8.82 -15.06 -18.21
C ALA A 57 7.49 -15.44 -17.53
N MET A 58 6.50 -14.56 -17.65
CA MET A 58 5.09 -14.83 -17.34
C MET A 58 4.23 -13.91 -18.21
N GLY A 59 3.18 -14.49 -18.78
CA GLY A 59 2.35 -13.94 -19.86
C GLY A 59 2.18 -12.43 -19.87
N SER A 60 2.32 -11.85 -21.07
CA SER A 60 2.32 -10.43 -21.42
C SER A 60 1.69 -9.53 -20.35
N ARG A 61 2.52 -9.12 -19.39
CA ARG A 61 2.15 -8.09 -18.42
C ARG A 61 2.29 -6.76 -19.16
N SER A 62 1.17 -6.12 -19.45
CA SER A 62 1.21 -4.72 -19.88
C SER A 62 1.90 -3.90 -18.78
N ALA A 63 2.70 -2.92 -19.18
CA ALA A 63 3.76 -2.25 -18.41
C ALA A 63 3.33 -1.50 -17.12
N GLY A 64 2.12 -1.74 -16.61
CA GLY A 64 1.58 -1.10 -15.39
C GLY A 64 1.00 -2.08 -14.36
N GLY A 65 1.35 -3.37 -14.36
CA GLY A 65 0.84 -4.31 -13.33
C GLY A 65 -0.67 -4.54 -13.38
N ALA A 66 -1.28 -4.32 -14.55
CA ALA A 66 -2.70 -4.47 -14.79
C ALA A 66 -3.03 -5.92 -15.13
N VAL A 67 -4.05 -6.51 -14.48
CA VAL A 67 -4.53 -7.86 -14.81
C VAL A 67 -5.41 -7.76 -16.04
N VAL A 68 -5.12 -8.53 -17.08
CA VAL A 68 -5.96 -8.59 -18.30
C VAL A 68 -7.25 -9.36 -17.95
N VAL A 69 -8.39 -8.68 -18.04
CA VAL A 69 -9.73 -9.22 -17.70
C VAL A 69 -10.49 -9.64 -18.97
N GLY A 70 -10.01 -9.28 -20.15
CA GLY A 70 -10.58 -9.70 -21.42
C GLY A 70 -9.87 -9.08 -22.61
N TYR A 71 -10.40 -9.29 -23.82
CA TYR A 71 -9.96 -8.64 -25.04
C TYR A 71 -11.17 -7.98 -25.73
N ASP A 72 -10.99 -6.79 -26.29
CA ASP A 72 -12.04 -6.13 -27.05
C ASP A 72 -12.28 -6.78 -28.42
N ARG A 73 -13.29 -6.29 -29.17
CA ARG A 73 -13.61 -6.80 -30.52
C ARG A 73 -12.50 -6.58 -31.56
N ARG A 74 -11.49 -5.76 -31.24
CA ARG A 74 -10.33 -5.45 -32.07
C ARG A 74 -9.07 -6.18 -31.59
N GLY A 75 -9.19 -7.06 -30.59
CA GLY A 75 -8.11 -7.87 -30.05
C GLY A 75 -7.20 -7.15 -29.04
N GLN A 76 -7.59 -5.99 -28.52
CA GLN A 76 -6.81 -5.25 -27.52
C GLN A 76 -7.12 -5.74 -26.09
N PRO A 77 -6.12 -5.91 -25.22
CA PRO A 77 -6.32 -6.38 -23.85
C PRO A 77 -7.03 -5.33 -22.99
N ILE A 78 -8.14 -5.72 -22.37
CA ILE A 78 -8.88 -4.94 -21.37
C ILE A 78 -8.24 -5.23 -20.02
N THR A 79 -7.51 -4.27 -19.45
CA THR A 79 -6.77 -4.48 -18.20
C THR A 79 -7.43 -3.78 -17.01
N ARG A 80 -7.55 -4.48 -15.87
CA ARG A 80 -7.97 -3.91 -14.59
C ARG A 80 -6.75 -3.87 -13.66
N GLN A 81 -6.29 -2.66 -13.31
CA GLN A 81 -5.27 -2.47 -12.30
C GLN A 81 -5.87 -2.64 -10.90
N GLY A 82 -5.29 -3.53 -10.10
CA GLY A 82 -5.71 -3.81 -8.71
C GLY A 82 -5.19 -2.80 -7.69
N TRP A 83 -4.35 -1.86 -8.12
CA TRP A 83 -3.80 -0.78 -7.33
C TRP A 83 -3.79 0.48 -8.22
N LYS A 84 -4.04 1.64 -7.64
CA LYS A 84 -3.97 2.93 -8.33
C LYS A 84 -3.09 3.87 -7.52
N THR A 85 -2.31 4.70 -8.20
CA THR A 85 -1.57 5.76 -7.53
C THR A 85 -2.51 6.88 -7.10
N ILE A 86 -2.10 7.69 -6.12
CA ILE A 86 -2.87 8.85 -5.65
C ILE A 86 -3.15 9.81 -6.81
N GLU A 87 -2.16 10.04 -7.67
CA GLU A 87 -2.28 10.89 -8.86
C GLU A 87 -3.28 10.34 -9.88
N GLN A 88 -3.30 9.02 -10.09
CA GLN A 88 -4.24 8.36 -10.98
C GLN A 88 -5.67 8.44 -10.43
N ILE A 89 -5.85 8.23 -9.12
CA ILE A 89 -7.15 8.41 -8.46
C ILE A 89 -7.61 9.87 -8.62
N HIS A 90 -6.71 10.83 -8.41
CA HIS A 90 -7.03 12.25 -8.57
C HIS A 90 -7.44 12.59 -10.01
N ALA A 91 -6.67 12.14 -11.00
CA ALA A 91 -6.96 12.39 -12.41
C ALA A 91 -8.31 11.77 -12.84
N GLU A 92 -8.60 10.54 -12.40
CA GLU A 92 -9.89 9.90 -12.65
C GLU A 92 -11.06 10.62 -11.98
N LEU A 93 -10.91 11.01 -10.72
CA LEU A 93 -11.94 11.76 -9.99
C LEU A 93 -12.20 13.11 -10.66
N LYS A 94 -11.16 13.82 -11.08
CA LYS A 94 -11.27 15.09 -11.81
C LYS A 94 -11.92 14.92 -13.18
N ALA A 95 -11.63 13.82 -13.89
CA ALA A 95 -12.28 13.54 -15.16
C ALA A 95 -13.77 13.21 -15.00
N LYS A 96 -14.14 12.51 -13.92
CA LYS A 96 -15.51 12.08 -13.64
C LYS A 96 -16.36 13.20 -13.00
N TYR A 97 -15.74 14.04 -12.19
CA TYR A 97 -16.34 15.17 -11.48
C TYR A 97 -15.50 16.42 -11.76
N PRO A 98 -15.65 17.03 -12.96
CA PRO A 98 -14.83 18.17 -13.37
C PRO A 98 -15.11 19.42 -12.54
N GLU A 99 -16.36 19.58 -12.10
CA GLU A 99 -16.80 20.67 -11.23
C GLU A 99 -16.92 20.18 -9.78
N PRO A 100 -16.49 20.98 -8.79
CA PRO A 100 -16.76 20.72 -7.38
C PRO A 100 -18.25 20.55 -7.11
N ILE A 101 -18.60 19.63 -6.20
CA ILE A 101 -19.98 19.41 -5.78
C ILE A 101 -20.29 20.36 -4.63
N ASP A 102 -21.00 21.44 -4.93
CA ASP A 102 -21.39 22.45 -3.95
C ASP A 102 -22.79 22.24 -3.35
N SER A 103 -23.53 21.24 -3.84
CA SER A 103 -24.92 20.97 -3.42
C SER A 103 -25.06 20.09 -2.17
N GLY A 104 -23.95 19.67 -1.58
CA GLY A 104 -23.95 18.83 -0.37
C GLY A 104 -24.06 19.65 0.92
N PRO A 105 -24.55 19.05 2.03
CA PRO A 105 -24.51 19.68 3.33
C PRO A 105 -23.07 19.97 3.73
N SER A 106 -22.87 21.08 4.45
CA SER A 106 -21.54 21.43 4.95
C SER A 106 -21.02 20.33 5.87
N SER A 107 -19.71 20.08 5.88
CA SER A 107 -19.08 19.16 6.83
C SER A 107 -19.44 19.50 8.28
N ILE A 108 -19.67 20.78 8.59
CA ILE A 108 -20.09 21.24 9.92
C ILE A 108 -21.50 20.73 10.25
N GLU A 109 -22.43 20.77 9.29
CA GLU A 109 -23.81 20.31 9.48
C GLU A 109 -23.86 18.79 9.66
N LEU A 110 -23.07 18.05 8.89
CA LEU A 110 -22.94 16.60 9.03
C LEU A 110 -22.45 16.20 10.44
N ILE A 111 -21.45 16.91 10.97
CA ILE A 111 -20.91 16.66 12.32
C ILE A 111 -21.94 16.99 13.41
N ARG A 112 -22.69 18.08 13.25
CA ARG A 112 -23.76 18.45 14.20
C ARG A 112 -24.87 17.40 14.21
N ALA A 113 -25.34 16.99 13.02
CA ALA A 113 -26.38 15.98 12.89
C ALA A 113 -25.98 14.64 13.53
N ASP A 114 -24.75 14.15 13.32
CA ASP A 114 -24.26 12.92 13.98
C ASP A 114 -24.24 13.05 15.51
N ARG A 115 -23.77 14.20 16.02
CA ARG A 115 -23.71 14.46 17.46
C ARG A 115 -25.10 14.50 18.09
N ASP A 116 -26.03 15.21 17.46
CA ASP A 116 -27.38 15.41 17.99
C ASP A 116 -28.23 14.13 17.93
N SER A 117 -27.79 13.13 17.17
CA SER A 117 -28.44 11.81 17.05
C SER A 117 -27.99 10.76 18.09
N ARG A 118 -27.01 11.09 18.94
CA ARG A 118 -26.45 10.23 20.00
C ARG A 118 -27.07 10.53 21.35
#